data_AF-A0A4P6MQP1-F1
#
_entry.id   AF-A0A4P6MQP1-F1
#
_cell.length_a   1.000
_cell.length_b   1.000
_cell.length_c   1.000
_cell.angle_alpha   90.00
_cell.angle_beta   90.00
_cell.angle_gamma   90.00
#
_symmetry.space_group_name_H-M   'P 1'
#
loop_
_entity.id
_entity.type
_entity.pdbx_description
1 polymer ?
#
loop_
_entity_poly.entity_id
_entity_poly.type
_entity_poly.pdbx_seq_one_letter_code
_entity_poly.pdbx_strand_id
1 'polypeptide(L)'
;MTPWVVGLVLAAALVWPGRWAGVGLGGQGTPAWRPWRRTEGGRLQDLESLAGVADLLAMALRSGATPVAAVSVVAAEAPRPWQPVLEEVHEELSSGGVAGQVWRRHVQEHPELGAVAGAWALSEGLGVALAPSMATSAQVLRARVQARRRLEASTAGARATMRMLTLLPLVGLLAGFAFGLTPWEVYGHSAVTMACAVLGLVLTAIGWGICRWVLARAVAPTVHR
;
A
#
# COMPACT_ATOMS: atom_id res chain seq x y z
N MET A 1 -0.48 43.22 3.06
CA MET A 1 0.45 42.21 3.64
C MET A 1 -0.27 41.02 4.28
N THR A 2 -1.60 40.99 4.22
CA THR A 2 -2.51 39.88 4.51
C THR A 2 -2.38 38.60 3.64
N PRO A 3 -1.93 38.63 2.36
CA PRO A 3 -1.95 37.42 1.55
C PRO A 3 -0.84 36.42 1.91
N TRP A 4 0.23 36.86 2.59
CA TRP A 4 1.34 35.97 2.96
C TRP A 4 1.03 35.08 4.15
N VAL A 5 0.29 35.59 5.14
CA VAL A 5 -0.14 34.81 6.31
C VAL A 5 -1.27 33.86 5.92
N VAL A 6 -2.24 34.36 5.14
CA VAL A 6 -3.27 33.50 4.54
C VAL A 6 -2.63 32.48 3.60
N GLY A 7 -1.60 32.87 2.85
CA GLY A 7 -0.81 31.98 2.00
C GLY A 7 -0.03 30.91 2.78
N LEU A 8 0.53 31.23 3.95
CA LEU A 8 1.22 30.29 4.83
C LEU A 8 0.26 29.32 5.53
N VAL A 9 -0.90 29.81 5.97
CA VAL A 9 -1.97 28.98 6.55
C VAL A 9 -2.60 28.09 5.48
N LEU A 10 -2.84 28.63 4.27
CA LEU A 10 -3.31 27.86 3.12
C LEU A 10 -2.25 26.86 2.65
N ALA A 11 -0.96 27.20 2.64
CA ALA A 11 0.12 26.27 2.31
C ALA A 11 0.24 25.16 3.36
N ALA A 12 0.13 25.48 4.66
CA ALA A 12 0.06 24.49 5.73
C ALA A 12 -1.19 23.60 5.62
N ALA A 13 -2.33 24.16 5.20
CA ALA A 13 -3.56 23.43 4.91
C ALA A 13 -3.52 22.65 3.58
N LEU A 14 -2.70 23.05 2.60
CA LEU A 14 -2.53 22.34 1.33
C LEU A 14 -1.53 21.18 1.46
N VAL A 15 -0.55 21.34 2.35
CA VAL A 15 0.39 20.28 2.76
C VAL A 15 -0.30 19.29 3.74
N TRP A 16 -1.53 19.59 4.16
CA TRP A 16 -2.38 18.71 4.97
C TRP A 16 -2.76 17.44 4.19
N PRO A 17 -2.31 16.24 4.61
CA PRO A 17 -2.52 15.00 3.86
C PRO A 17 -3.92 14.39 4.05
N GLY A 18 -4.79 15.04 4.83
CA GLY A 18 -6.13 14.52 5.13
C GLY A 18 -7.10 14.46 3.95
N ARG A 19 -6.77 15.07 2.79
CA ARG A 19 -7.67 15.09 1.62
C ARG A 19 -7.57 13.87 0.69
N TRP A 20 -6.65 12.92 0.92
CA TRP A 20 -6.40 11.81 -0.02
C TRP A 20 -6.54 10.41 0.59
N ALA A 21 -6.95 10.30 1.86
CA ALA A 21 -7.25 9.02 2.48
C ALA A 21 -8.74 8.95 2.86
N GLY A 22 -9.59 8.76 1.85
CA GLY A 22 -10.96 8.25 2.04
C GLY A 22 -12.07 9.29 2.15
N VAL A 23 -12.46 9.88 1.01
CA VAL A 23 -13.88 10.17 0.75
C VAL A 23 -14.19 9.53 -0.59
N GLY A 24 -14.77 8.33 -0.54
CA GLY A 24 -15.47 7.75 -1.68
C GLY A 24 -16.77 8.51 -1.85
N LEU A 25 -16.81 9.42 -2.82
CA LEU A 25 -18.05 9.87 -3.43
C LEU A 25 -17.87 9.68 -4.93
N GLY A 26 -18.77 8.88 -5.50
CA GLY A 26 -18.75 8.48 -6.90
C GLY A 26 -18.71 9.68 -7.84
N GLY A 27 -17.88 9.55 -8.87
CA GLY A 27 -17.79 10.49 -9.98
C GLY A 27 -17.00 9.84 -11.09
N GLN A 28 -17.69 9.31 -12.09
CA GLN A 28 -17.10 8.86 -13.34
C GLN A 28 -16.50 10.07 -14.06
N GLY A 29 -15.25 9.96 -14.50
CA GLY A 29 -14.60 10.98 -15.34
C GLY A 29 -13.08 11.00 -15.17
N THR A 30 -12.36 10.39 -16.11
CA THR A 30 -10.89 10.38 -16.24
C THR A 30 -10.33 11.79 -16.50
N PRO A 31 -9.04 12.05 -16.19
CA PRO A 31 -8.01 11.74 -17.17
C PRO A 31 -6.90 10.87 -16.59
N ALA A 32 -6.46 9.92 -17.42
CA ALA A 32 -5.17 9.24 -17.27
C ALA A 32 -4.08 10.29 -17.06
N TRP A 33 -3.17 10.09 -16.10
CA TRP A 33 -1.75 10.52 -16.12
C TRP A 33 -0.97 9.85 -14.97
N ARG A 34 0.08 9.11 -15.39
CA ARG A 34 1.19 8.49 -14.65
C ARG A 34 0.80 7.41 -13.62
N PRO A 35 1.46 6.23 -13.62
CA PRO A 35 1.15 5.15 -12.69
C PRO A 35 1.54 5.58 -11.28
N TRP A 36 0.55 6.14 -10.61
CA TRP A 36 0.56 6.43 -9.19
C TRP A 36 0.95 5.15 -8.46
N ARG A 37 1.94 5.28 -7.57
CA ARG A 37 2.33 4.24 -6.62
C ARG A 37 1.07 3.58 -6.08
N ARG A 38 0.82 2.31 -6.42
CA ARG A 38 -0.32 1.54 -5.88
C ARG A 38 -0.37 1.80 -4.36
N THR A 39 -1.48 2.35 -3.90
CA THR A 39 -1.76 2.59 -2.48
C THR A 39 -1.46 1.30 -1.72
N GLU A 40 -0.91 1.39 -0.50
CA GLU A 40 -0.57 0.19 0.28
C GLU A 40 -1.74 -0.79 0.40
N GLY A 41 -2.97 -0.27 0.49
CA GLY A 41 -4.19 -1.10 0.49
C GLY A 41 -4.40 -1.92 -0.78
N GLY A 42 -4.08 -1.37 -1.96
CA GLY A 42 -4.17 -2.11 -3.23
C GLY A 42 -3.18 -3.28 -3.28
N ARG A 43 -1.96 -3.11 -2.78
CA ARG A 43 -0.96 -4.19 -2.74
C ARG A 43 -1.33 -5.31 -1.77
N LEU A 44 -1.97 -4.97 -0.65
CA LEU A 44 -2.44 -5.99 0.30
C LEU A 44 -3.57 -6.82 -0.31
N GLN A 45 -4.48 -6.18 -1.02
CA GLN A 45 -5.56 -6.84 -1.75
C GLN A 45 -5.02 -7.72 -2.89
N ASP A 46 -4.02 -7.24 -3.63
CA ASP A 46 -3.30 -8.02 -4.65
C ASP A 46 -2.69 -9.30 -4.04
N LEU A 47 -1.97 -9.18 -2.92
CA LEU A 47 -1.39 -10.33 -2.20
C LEU A 47 -2.45 -11.34 -1.72
N GLU A 48 -3.56 -10.85 -1.18
CA GLU A 48 -4.66 -11.70 -0.70
C GLU A 48 -5.36 -12.42 -1.84
N SER A 49 -5.60 -11.71 -2.95
CA SER A 49 -6.20 -12.28 -4.15
C SER A 49 -5.29 -13.34 -4.80
N LEU A 50 -3.98 -13.10 -4.83
CA LEU A 50 -3.00 -14.08 -5.31
C LEU A 50 -2.92 -15.32 -4.42
N ALA A 51 -3.04 -15.15 -3.09
CA ALA A 51 -3.11 -16.28 -2.18
C ALA A 51 -4.32 -17.18 -2.51
N GLY A 52 -5.48 -16.56 -2.77
CA GLY A 52 -6.68 -17.26 -3.22
C GLY A 52 -6.47 -18.03 -4.54
N VAL A 53 -5.80 -17.42 -5.52
CA VAL A 53 -5.43 -18.09 -6.79
C VAL A 53 -4.54 -19.31 -6.52
N ALA A 54 -3.51 -19.18 -5.67
CA ALA A 54 -2.63 -20.29 -5.33
C ALA A 54 -3.37 -21.43 -4.60
N ASP A 55 -4.34 -21.12 -3.75
CA ASP A 55 -5.20 -22.11 -3.10
C ASP A 55 -6.10 -22.86 -4.09
N LEU A 56 -6.69 -22.14 -5.05
CA LEU A 56 -7.51 -22.72 -6.10
C LEU A 56 -6.69 -23.66 -6.98
N LEU A 57 -5.48 -23.25 -7.39
CA LEU A 57 -4.54 -24.10 -8.13
C LEU A 57 -4.18 -25.34 -7.32
N ALA A 58 -3.82 -25.17 -6.04
CA ALA A 58 -3.49 -26.28 -5.17
C ALA A 58 -4.67 -27.24 -5.00
N MET A 59 -5.91 -26.73 -4.92
CA MET A 59 -7.11 -27.53 -4.82
C MET A 59 -7.37 -28.35 -6.10
N ALA A 60 -7.31 -27.71 -7.26
CA ALA A 60 -7.51 -28.37 -8.54
C ALA A 60 -6.44 -29.46 -8.79
N LEU A 61 -5.18 -29.17 -8.45
CA LEU A 61 -4.10 -30.16 -8.57
C LEU A 61 -4.26 -31.32 -7.58
N ARG A 62 -4.74 -31.06 -6.35
CA ARG A 62 -5.02 -32.11 -5.36
C ARG A 62 -6.17 -33.02 -5.77
N SER A 63 -7.13 -32.53 -6.54
CA SER A 63 -8.21 -33.37 -7.10
C SER A 63 -7.77 -34.21 -8.30
N GLY A 64 -6.48 -34.19 -8.65
CA GLY A 64 -5.91 -34.98 -9.74
C GLY A 64 -6.00 -34.30 -11.11
N ALA A 65 -6.38 -33.02 -11.18
CA ALA A 65 -6.35 -32.30 -12.45
C ALA A 65 -4.90 -32.16 -12.95
N THR A 66 -4.73 -32.23 -14.27
CA THR A 66 -3.44 -31.93 -14.90
C THR A 66 -3.11 -30.44 -14.71
N PRO A 67 -1.82 -30.03 -14.73
CA PRO A 67 -1.45 -28.62 -14.63
C PRO A 67 -2.17 -27.72 -15.65
N VAL A 68 -2.33 -28.18 -16.89
CA VAL A 68 -3.06 -27.48 -17.95
C VAL A 68 -4.52 -27.23 -17.56
N ALA A 69 -5.22 -28.28 -17.07
CA ALA A 69 -6.62 -28.20 -16.68
C ALA A 69 -6.84 -27.41 -15.38
N ALA A 70 -5.91 -27.52 -14.43
CA ALA A 70 -5.95 -26.74 -13.20
C ALA A 70 -5.83 -25.24 -13.51
N VAL A 71 -4.90 -24.85 -14.38
CA VAL A 71 -4.73 -23.43 -14.74
C VAL A 71 -5.95 -22.91 -15.52
N SER A 72 -6.52 -23.68 -16.46
CA SER A 72 -7.68 -23.21 -17.23
C SER A 72 -8.90 -22.95 -16.34
N VAL A 73 -9.19 -23.85 -15.40
CA VAL A 73 -10.30 -23.69 -14.44
C VAL A 73 -10.07 -22.49 -13.54
N VAL A 74 -8.85 -22.32 -13.03
CA VAL A 74 -8.56 -21.21 -12.12
C VAL A 74 -8.50 -19.86 -12.86
N ALA A 75 -8.05 -19.83 -14.11
CA ALA A 75 -8.03 -18.61 -14.93
C ALA A 75 -9.43 -18.02 -15.11
N ALA A 76 -10.45 -18.88 -15.30
CA ALA A 76 -11.84 -18.44 -15.47
C ALA A 76 -12.38 -17.69 -14.23
N GLU A 77 -12.00 -18.13 -13.03
CA GLU A 77 -12.46 -17.57 -11.75
C GLU A 77 -11.47 -16.56 -11.14
N ALA A 78 -10.32 -16.35 -11.77
CA ALA A 78 -9.27 -15.53 -11.21
C ALA A 78 -9.66 -14.04 -11.21
N PRO A 79 -9.21 -13.28 -10.20
CA PRO A 79 -9.30 -11.83 -10.21
C PRO A 79 -8.56 -11.22 -11.42
N ARG A 80 -9.10 -10.13 -11.98
CA ARG A 80 -8.57 -9.45 -13.19
C ARG A 80 -7.05 -9.22 -13.23
N PRO A 81 -6.34 -8.89 -12.13
CA PRO A 81 -4.89 -8.74 -12.17
C PRO A 81 -4.12 -10.01 -12.56
N TRP A 82 -4.69 -11.19 -12.29
CA TRP A 82 -4.03 -12.48 -12.46
C TRP A 82 -4.53 -13.29 -13.65
N GLN A 83 -5.71 -12.96 -14.18
CA GLN A 83 -6.26 -13.57 -15.40
C GLN A 83 -5.26 -13.60 -16.56
N PRO A 84 -4.66 -12.48 -17.01
CA PRO A 84 -3.74 -12.50 -18.16
C PRO A 84 -2.49 -13.34 -17.89
N VAL A 85 -2.02 -13.38 -16.64
CA VAL A 85 -0.86 -14.21 -16.26
C VAL A 85 -1.21 -15.69 -16.35
N LEU A 86 -2.38 -16.08 -15.85
CA LEU A 86 -2.84 -17.48 -15.90
C LEU A 86 -3.20 -17.93 -17.30
N GLU A 87 -3.74 -17.03 -18.14
CA GLU A 87 -3.99 -17.28 -19.56
C GLU A 87 -2.68 -17.57 -20.31
N GLU A 88 -1.66 -16.72 -20.16
CA GLU A 88 -0.34 -16.95 -20.78
C GLU A 88 0.32 -18.25 -20.26
N VAL A 89 0.18 -18.54 -18.96
CA VAL A 89 0.65 -19.82 -18.39
C VAL A 89 -0.11 -21.01 -18.97
N HIS A 90 -1.42 -20.89 -19.18
CA HIS A 90 -2.24 -21.94 -19.78
C HIS A 90 -1.84 -22.20 -21.24
N GLU A 91 -1.64 -21.14 -22.03
CA GLU A 91 -1.18 -21.23 -23.42
C GLU A 91 0.17 -21.94 -23.52
N GLU A 92 1.13 -21.55 -22.67
CA GLU A 92 2.45 -22.17 -22.62
C GLU A 92 2.35 -23.67 -22.28
N LEU A 93 1.59 -24.03 -21.24
CA LEU A 93 1.41 -25.44 -20.85
C LEU A 93 0.68 -26.25 -21.93
N SER A 94 -0.30 -25.65 -22.61
CA SER A 94 -1.08 -26.30 -23.68
C SER A 94 -0.23 -26.59 -24.93
N SER A 95 0.81 -25.78 -25.15
CA SER A 95 1.80 -26.02 -26.22
C SER A 95 2.86 -27.07 -25.85
N GLY A 96 2.83 -27.60 -24.62
CA GLY A 96 3.85 -28.52 -24.09
C GLY A 96 5.10 -27.80 -23.55
N GLY A 97 5.01 -26.49 -23.35
CA GLY A 97 6.08 -25.65 -22.83
C GLY A 97 6.25 -25.70 -21.32
N VAL A 98 7.11 -24.81 -20.80
CA VAL A 98 7.53 -24.77 -19.39
C VAL A 98 7.08 -23.45 -18.76
N ALA A 99 6.05 -23.50 -17.92
CA ALA A 99 5.39 -22.31 -17.37
C ALA A 99 6.26 -21.53 -16.37
N GLY A 100 7.31 -22.13 -15.80
CA GLY A 100 8.22 -21.44 -14.89
C GLY A 100 8.90 -20.21 -15.50
N GLN A 101 9.09 -20.14 -16.82
CA GLN A 101 9.59 -18.93 -17.49
C GLN A 101 8.56 -17.80 -17.56
N VAL A 102 7.31 -18.14 -17.87
CA VAL A 102 6.18 -17.18 -17.93
C VAL A 102 5.99 -16.54 -16.55
N TRP A 103 5.92 -17.36 -15.50
CA TRP A 103 5.83 -16.86 -14.13
C TRP A 103 6.97 -15.90 -13.78
N ARG A 104 8.22 -16.23 -14.12
CA ARG A 104 9.38 -15.36 -13.83
C ARG A 104 9.36 -14.03 -14.59
N ARG A 105 8.82 -13.99 -15.80
CA ARG A 105 8.65 -12.74 -16.56
C ARG A 105 7.72 -11.78 -15.81
N HIS A 106 6.57 -12.29 -15.37
CA HIS A 106 5.58 -11.51 -14.64
C HIS A 106 6.02 -11.10 -13.23
N VAL A 107 6.99 -11.78 -12.61
CA VAL A 107 7.57 -11.37 -11.32
C VAL A 107 8.22 -9.97 -11.38
N GLN A 108 8.71 -9.53 -12.54
CA GLN A 108 9.30 -8.20 -12.68
C GLN A 108 8.26 -7.08 -12.52
N GLU A 109 7.03 -7.33 -13.00
CA GLU A 109 5.91 -6.38 -12.91
C GLU A 109 5.14 -6.58 -11.60
N HIS A 110 5.09 -7.82 -11.11
CA HIS A 110 4.35 -8.27 -9.95
C HIS A 110 5.25 -9.09 -9.00
N PRO A 111 6.07 -8.45 -8.15
CA PRO A 111 7.01 -9.13 -7.26
C PRO A 111 6.37 -10.17 -6.32
N GLU A 112 5.10 -9.97 -5.98
CA GLU A 112 4.27 -10.89 -5.20
C GLU A 112 4.18 -12.31 -5.81
N LEU A 113 4.27 -12.44 -7.14
CA LEU A 113 4.25 -13.73 -7.84
C LEU A 113 5.46 -14.60 -7.52
N GLY A 114 6.53 -14.06 -6.92
CA GLY A 114 7.77 -14.78 -6.67
C GLY A 114 7.58 -16.07 -5.86
N ALA A 115 6.61 -16.11 -4.94
CA ALA A 115 6.30 -17.32 -4.18
C ALA A 115 5.66 -18.42 -5.04
N VAL A 116 4.81 -18.06 -6.00
CA VAL A 116 4.17 -19.01 -6.93
C VAL A 116 5.17 -19.43 -8.00
N ALA A 117 5.87 -18.46 -8.60
CA ALA A 117 6.89 -18.68 -9.63
C ALA A 117 8.02 -19.61 -9.15
N GLY A 118 8.52 -19.37 -7.94
CA GLY A 118 9.58 -20.20 -7.35
C GLY A 118 9.13 -21.63 -7.08
N ALA A 119 7.93 -21.80 -6.51
CA ALA A 119 7.37 -23.12 -6.25
C ALA A 119 7.05 -23.89 -7.53
N TRP A 120 6.58 -23.20 -8.57
CA TRP A 120 6.32 -23.80 -9.88
C TRP A 120 7.61 -24.24 -10.57
N ALA A 121 8.61 -23.36 -10.63
CA ALA A 121 9.91 -23.68 -11.21
C ALA A 121 10.64 -24.80 -10.45
N LEU A 122 10.46 -24.88 -9.13
CA LEU A 122 11.00 -25.98 -8.31
C LEU A 122 10.33 -27.30 -8.65
N SER A 123 9.00 -27.31 -8.78
CA SER A 123 8.24 -28.50 -9.18
C SER A 123 8.58 -28.97 -10.60
N GLU A 124 8.73 -28.06 -11.56
CA GLU A 124 9.16 -28.40 -12.93
C GLU A 124 10.61 -28.89 -12.98
N GLY A 125 11.53 -28.23 -12.27
CA GLY A 125 12.96 -28.54 -12.33
C GLY A 125 13.36 -29.79 -11.55
N LEU A 126 12.69 -30.08 -10.43
CA LEU A 126 13.01 -31.22 -9.55
C LEU A 126 11.96 -32.36 -9.63
N GLY A 127 10.91 -32.21 -10.43
CA GLY A 127 9.83 -33.20 -10.54
C GLY A 127 8.99 -33.35 -9.27
N VAL A 128 9.00 -32.36 -8.37
CA VAL A 128 8.25 -32.40 -7.11
C VAL A 128 6.77 -32.12 -7.39
N ALA A 129 5.87 -32.84 -6.71
CA ALA A 129 4.43 -32.67 -6.85
C ALA A 129 4.01 -31.18 -6.75
N LEU A 130 3.30 -30.69 -7.77
CA LEU A 130 2.93 -29.28 -7.88
C LEU A 130 1.87 -28.86 -6.86
N ALA A 131 0.98 -29.79 -6.49
CA ALA A 131 -0.11 -29.55 -5.54
C ALA A 131 0.38 -29.09 -4.15
N PRO A 132 1.31 -29.79 -3.47
CA PRO A 132 1.86 -29.31 -2.20
C PRO A 132 2.69 -28.03 -2.39
N SER A 133 3.44 -27.87 -3.48
CA SER A 133 4.19 -26.64 -3.77
C SER A 133 3.28 -25.41 -3.83
N MET A 134 2.15 -25.50 -4.55
CA MET A 134 1.16 -24.41 -4.61
C MET A 134 0.47 -24.16 -3.27
N ALA A 135 0.19 -25.22 -2.49
CA ALA A 135 -0.35 -25.07 -1.14
C ALA A 135 0.63 -24.33 -0.20
N THR A 136 1.92 -24.64 -0.29
CA THR A 136 2.97 -23.92 0.45
C THR A 136 3.05 -22.46 0.00
N SER A 137 2.99 -22.17 -1.30
CA SER A 137 2.96 -20.78 -1.80
C SER A 137 1.76 -20.01 -1.27
N ALA A 138 0.57 -20.62 -1.24
CA ALA A 138 -0.63 -20.01 -0.66
C ALA A 138 -0.45 -19.71 0.83
N GLN A 139 0.14 -20.64 1.61
CA GLN A 139 0.46 -20.42 3.02
C GLN A 139 1.45 -19.26 3.21
N VAL A 140 2.51 -19.19 2.41
CA VAL A 140 3.49 -18.10 2.44
C VAL A 140 2.84 -16.75 2.14
N LEU A 141 1.97 -16.68 1.14
CA LEU A 141 1.25 -15.45 0.78
C LEU A 141 0.27 -15.02 1.89
N ARG A 142 -0.49 -15.95 2.47
CA ARG A 142 -1.37 -15.68 3.62
C ARG A 142 -0.58 -15.19 4.84
N ALA A 143 0.57 -15.80 5.13
CA ALA A 143 1.44 -15.36 6.20
C ALA A 143 1.92 -13.91 5.98
N ARG A 144 2.25 -13.53 4.74
CA ARG A 144 2.59 -12.14 4.38
C ARG A 144 1.41 -11.18 4.58
N VAL A 145 0.20 -11.56 4.17
CA VAL A 145 -1.03 -10.76 4.38
C VAL A 145 -1.28 -10.54 5.88
N GLN A 146 -1.21 -11.62 6.68
CA GLN A 146 -1.40 -11.55 8.13
C GLN A 146 -0.31 -10.70 8.80
N ALA A 147 0.95 -10.84 8.39
CA ALA A 147 2.04 -10.01 8.90
C ALA A 147 1.78 -8.52 8.63
N ARG A 148 1.33 -8.15 7.42
CA ARG A 148 0.98 -6.77 7.10
C ARG A 148 -0.20 -6.25 7.92
N ARG A 149 -1.28 -7.03 8.06
CA ARG A 149 -2.43 -6.65 8.91
C ARG A 149 -2.01 -6.44 10.36
N ARG A 150 -1.12 -7.27 10.90
CA ARG A 150 -0.58 -7.12 12.27
C ARG A 150 0.24 -5.84 12.42
N LEU A 151 1.09 -5.52 11.43
CA LEU A 151 1.85 -4.27 11.40
C LEU A 151 0.94 -3.03 11.30
N GLU A 152 -0.10 -3.10 10.49
CA GLU A 152 -1.08 -2.02 10.37
C GLU A 152 -1.83 -1.79 11.69
N ALA A 153 -2.23 -2.85 12.37
CA ALA A 153 -2.90 -2.80 13.67
C ALA A 153 -1.98 -2.28 14.78
N SER A 154 -0.73 -2.76 14.86
CA SER A 154 0.22 -2.31 15.89
C SER A 154 0.63 -0.84 15.72
N THR A 155 0.67 -0.35 14.48
CA THR A 155 0.98 1.05 14.18
C THR A 155 -0.25 1.98 14.20
N ALA A 156 -1.46 1.45 14.37
CA ALA A 156 -2.68 2.26 14.39
C ALA A 156 -2.71 3.23 15.58
N GLY A 157 -2.35 2.74 16.78
CA GLY A 157 -2.27 3.56 18.00
C GLY A 157 -1.24 4.69 17.88
N ALA A 158 -0.03 4.36 17.44
CA ALA A 158 1.02 5.35 17.20
C ALA A 158 0.60 6.41 16.16
N ARG A 159 -0.08 6.00 15.07
CA ARG A 159 -0.63 6.93 14.08
C ARG A 159 -1.74 7.81 14.65
N ALA A 160 -2.59 7.29 15.53
CA ALA A 160 -3.66 8.06 16.17
C ALA A 160 -3.12 9.15 17.09
N THR A 161 -2.14 8.84 17.95
CA THR A 161 -1.50 9.84 18.82
C THR A 161 -0.75 10.90 18.01
N MET A 162 -0.03 10.50 16.96
CA MET A 162 0.62 11.44 16.05
C MET A 162 -0.40 12.38 15.41
N ARG A 163 -1.54 11.86 14.93
CA ARG A 163 -2.65 12.69 14.39
C ARG A 163 -3.22 13.63 15.45
N MET A 164 -3.42 13.16 16.68
CA MET A 164 -3.95 13.98 17.76
C MET A 164 -3.01 15.14 18.13
N LEU A 165 -1.71 14.86 18.29
CA LEU A 165 -0.69 15.88 18.58
C LEU A 165 -0.48 16.86 17.43
N THR A 166 -0.64 16.42 16.18
CA THR A 166 -0.51 17.29 14.99
C THR A 166 -1.77 18.11 14.71
N LEU A 167 -2.93 17.70 15.23
CA LEU A 167 -4.18 18.46 15.19
C LEU A 167 -4.25 19.54 16.27
N LEU A 168 -3.58 19.34 17.40
CA LEU A 168 -3.61 20.26 18.54
C LEU A 168 -3.27 21.73 18.18
N PRO A 169 -2.28 22.04 17.34
CA PRO A 169 -1.98 23.42 16.92
C PRO A 169 -3.09 24.04 16.06
N LEU A 170 -3.74 23.23 15.21
CA LEU A 170 -4.88 23.71 14.41
C LEU A 170 -6.08 24.01 15.30
N VAL A 171 -6.34 23.17 16.30
CA VAL A 171 -7.41 23.40 17.28
C VAL A 171 -7.14 24.69 18.05
N GLY A 172 -5.90 24.93 18.46
CA GLY A 172 -5.50 26.19 19.09
C GLY A 172 -5.73 27.43 18.20
N LEU A 173 -5.40 27.33 16.91
CA LEU A 173 -5.64 28.40 15.95
C LEU A 173 -7.14 28.67 15.74
N LEU A 174 -7.95 27.62 15.59
CA LEU A 174 -9.41 27.70 15.47
C LEU A 174 -10.06 28.31 16.72
N ALA A 175 -9.60 27.92 17.90
CA ALA A 175 -10.08 28.48 19.16
C ALA A 175 -9.76 29.99 19.24
N GLY A 176 -8.55 30.41 18.85
CA GLY A 176 -8.17 31.83 18.78
C GLY A 176 -9.08 32.64 17.86
N PHE A 177 -9.41 32.12 16.68
CA PHE A 177 -10.38 32.74 15.77
C PHE A 177 -11.79 32.84 16.38
N ALA A 178 -12.26 31.82 17.09
CA ALA A 178 -13.59 31.80 17.70
C ALA A 178 -13.76 32.84 18.83
N PHE A 179 -12.67 33.18 19.53
CA PHE A 179 -12.65 34.26 20.53
C PHE A 179 -12.60 35.67 19.92
N GLY A 180 -12.67 35.80 18.59
CA GLY A 180 -12.65 37.10 17.91
C GLY A 180 -11.27 37.75 17.87
N LEU A 181 -10.22 37.03 18.28
CA LEU A 181 -8.85 37.50 18.17
C LEU A 181 -8.45 37.42 16.70
N THR A 182 -8.34 38.57 16.04
CA THR A 182 -7.67 38.60 14.74
C THR A 182 -6.19 38.25 14.97
N PRO A 183 -5.53 37.45 14.12
CA PRO A 183 -4.10 37.13 14.28
C PRO A 183 -3.22 38.37 14.43
N TRP A 184 -3.70 39.51 13.95
CA TRP A 184 -3.04 40.81 14.05
C TRP A 184 -3.08 41.44 15.45
N GLU A 185 -4.18 41.32 16.20
CA GLU A 185 -4.28 41.89 17.55
C GLU A 185 -3.38 41.16 18.55
N VAL A 186 -3.15 39.86 18.34
CA VAL A 186 -2.32 39.01 19.21
C VAL A 186 -0.84 39.01 18.80
N TYR A 187 -0.53 38.96 17.50
CA TYR A 187 0.84 38.85 17.00
C TYR A 187 1.44 40.14 16.43
N GLY A 188 0.63 41.15 16.13
CA GLY A 188 1.08 42.39 15.48
C GLY A 188 1.76 43.39 16.43
N HIS A 189 1.57 43.27 17.74
CA HIS A 189 2.11 44.23 18.72
C HIS A 189 3.59 44.05 19.06
N SER A 190 4.22 42.90 18.74
CA SER A 190 5.62 42.64 19.09
C SER A 190 6.31 41.68 18.14
N ALA A 191 7.51 42.01 17.68
CA ALA A 191 8.34 41.13 16.87
C ALA A 191 8.62 39.77 17.55
N VAL A 192 8.60 39.75 18.89
CA VAL A 192 8.83 38.55 19.71
C VAL A 192 7.70 37.53 19.56
N THR A 193 6.44 37.98 19.51
CA THR A 193 5.30 37.07 19.37
C THR A 193 5.25 36.47 17.97
N MET A 194 5.59 37.26 16.94
CA MET A 194 5.72 36.77 15.57
C MET A 194 6.86 35.75 15.40
N ALA A 195 8.02 35.99 16.01
CA ALA A 195 9.13 35.04 16.02
C ALA A 195 8.76 33.72 16.69
N CYS A 196 8.04 33.77 17.82
CA CYS A 196 7.57 32.59 18.55
C CYS A 196 6.54 31.78 17.73
N ALA A 197 5.63 32.45 17.01
CA ALA A 197 4.66 31.81 16.13
C ALA A 197 5.33 31.06 14.96
N VAL A 198 6.27 31.72 14.28
CA VAL A 198 7.03 31.12 13.19
C VAL A 198 7.85 29.94 13.70
N LEU A 199 8.49 30.07 14.86
CA LEU A 199 9.26 29.01 15.48
C LEU A 199 8.37 27.79 15.80
N GLY A 200 7.17 27.99 16.36
CA GLY A 200 6.22 26.91 16.63
C GLY A 200 5.75 26.19 15.36
N LEU A 201 5.50 26.92 14.28
CA LEU A 201 5.12 26.35 12.99
C LEU A 201 6.26 25.49 12.40
N VAL A 202 7.50 26.01 12.47
CA VAL A 202 8.70 25.32 12.01
C VAL A 202 8.94 24.05 12.84
N LEU A 203 8.85 24.13 14.17
CA LEU A 203 9.01 22.97 15.05
C LEU A 203 7.95 21.89 14.76
N THR A 204 6.71 22.30 14.48
CA THR A 204 5.63 21.38 14.11
C THR A 204 5.91 20.69 12.78
N ALA A 205 6.37 21.44 11.77
CA ALA A 205 6.76 20.89 10.48
C ALA A 205 7.94 19.91 10.60
N ILE A 206 8.96 20.25 11.40
CA ILE A 206 10.12 19.39 11.68
C ILE A 206 9.68 18.12 12.41
N GLY A 207 8.88 18.24 13.48
CA GLY A 207 8.38 17.10 14.25
C GLY A 207 7.57 16.13 13.40
N TRP A 208 6.77 16.66 12.48
CA TRP A 208 6.03 15.86 11.50
C TRP A 208 6.95 15.15 10.51
N GLY A 209 7.97 15.85 9.99
CA GLY A 209 8.99 15.27 9.09
C GLY A 209 9.76 14.12 9.74
N ILE A 210 10.17 14.29 10.99
CA ILE A 210 10.86 13.26 11.77
C ILE A 210 9.95 12.06 12.03
N CYS A 211 8.70 12.28 12.47
CA CYS A 211 7.75 11.18 12.69
C CYS A 211 7.49 10.37 11.42
N ARG A 212 7.33 11.03 10.27
CA ARG A 212 7.17 10.36 8.97
C ARG A 212 8.41 9.56 8.60
N TRP A 213 9.58 10.13 8.82
CA TRP A 213 10.84 9.47 8.51
C TRP A 213 11.07 8.24 9.40
N VAL A 214 10.78 8.34 10.70
CA VAL A 214 10.85 7.22 11.65
C VAL A 214 9.84 6.12 11.28
N LEU A 215 8.58 6.47 10.96
CA LEU A 215 7.59 5.48 10.51
C LEU A 215 8.01 4.82 9.20
N ALA A 216 8.50 5.59 8.23
CA ALA A 216 8.97 5.05 6.96
C ALA A 216 10.16 4.10 7.13
N ARG A 217 11.06 4.41 8.08
CA ARG A 217 12.17 3.52 8.45
C ARG A 217 11.72 2.27 9.20
N ALA A 218 10.78 2.39 10.13
CA ALA A 218 10.28 1.27 10.92
C ALA A 218 9.45 0.27 10.07
N VAL A 219 8.83 0.74 8.99
CA VAL A 219 8.05 -0.09 8.06
C VAL A 219 8.92 -0.63 6.91
N ALA A 220 10.15 -0.14 6.73
CA ALA A 220 11.06 -0.68 5.74
C ALA A 220 11.47 -2.11 6.14
N PRO A 221 11.14 -3.14 5.35
CA PRO A 221 11.52 -4.51 5.68
C PRO A 221 13.05 -4.61 5.69
N THR A 222 13.62 -4.96 6.84
CA THR A 222 15.02 -5.34 6.95
C THR A 222 15.20 -6.62 6.16
N VAL A 223 15.71 -6.48 4.93
CA VAL A 223 16.13 -7.61 4.10
C VAL A 223 17.35 -8.23 4.78
N HIS A 224 17.11 -9.25 5.59
CA HIS A 224 18.17 -10.15 6.02
C HIS A 224 18.59 -10.97 4.80
N ARG A 225 19.78 -10.68 4.27
CA ARG A 225 20.51 -11.54 3.32
C ARG A 225 21.07 -12.74 4.05
#